data_AF-A0A1M7RL53-F1
#
_entry.id   AF-A0A1M7RL53-F1
#
_cell.length_a   1.000
_cell.length_b   1.000
_cell.length_c   1.000
_cell.angle_alpha   90.00
_cell.angle_beta   90.00
_cell.angle_gamma   90.00
#
_symmetry.space_group_name_H-M   'P 1'
#
loop_
_entity.id
_entity.type
_entity.pdbx_description
1 polymer ?
#
loop_
_entity_poly.entity_id
_entity_poly.type
_entity_poly.pdbx_seq_one_letter_code
_entity_poly.pdbx_strand_id
1 'polypeptide(L)'
;MNELDTRTLLSRLASEPAPPTTVNVDRAIVTAQQHRKRGRWLLAAAAAAVVLVVTLGLVTAFRPDPPRPVPVVSAPTSFDPLRPRLEVGWLPDGVAEGLRNTLATAESVDAESADQKTSVSVYVVPRNGEYSDVLDERVGEPTTGPDINGKPSQWWTIAEREDEPGGKPKDRKPIAGGILLRWEWAPGASAQVRVVTTTADPLDTAAEVARSVRLDRPKPFVAPLRLDPPQQLRAARTYRTAQPARGEMPAQRVTGIEFGTSFAADRPSILVTLGQRDPRYVQPPNTTVGPHQAHEQLIDSTTLLMLPLGTGQELMVQCSAADESPEAKSANRAECRRVAASAEPVGTLDDPSTWEPPLR
;
A
#
# COMPACT_ATOMS: atom_id res chain seq x y z
N MET A 1 -54.57 10.27 45.09
CA MET A 1 -55.01 9.45 46.23
C MET A 1 -54.54 10.15 47.49
N ASN A 2 -55.45 10.55 48.36
CA ASN A 2 -55.18 11.37 49.53
C ASN A 2 -54.62 10.49 50.68
N GLU A 3 -53.64 10.98 51.44
CA GLU A 3 -53.05 10.31 52.61
C GLU A 3 -54.11 9.86 53.65
N LEU A 4 -55.22 10.59 53.76
CA LEU A 4 -56.38 10.23 54.58
C LEU A 4 -57.07 8.94 54.11
N ASP A 5 -57.16 8.70 52.80
CA ASP A 5 -57.77 7.48 52.26
C ASP A 5 -56.89 6.26 52.59
N THR A 6 -55.57 6.42 52.50
CA THR A 6 -54.60 5.37 52.85
C THR A 6 -54.63 5.06 54.34
N ARG A 7 -54.71 6.07 55.21
CA ARG A 7 -54.83 5.86 56.67
C ARG A 7 -56.14 5.17 57.05
N THR A 8 -57.24 5.51 56.38
CA THR A 8 -58.54 4.91 56.65
C THR A 8 -58.62 3.47 56.19
N LEU A 9 -58.00 3.13 55.04
CA LEU A 9 -57.87 1.75 54.57
C LEU A 9 -57.01 0.88 55.50
N LEU A 10 -55.88 1.40 55.98
CA LEU A 10 -55.00 0.68 56.90
C LEU A 10 -55.65 0.47 58.28
N SER A 11 -56.40 1.46 58.79
CA SER A 11 -57.15 1.30 60.04
C SER A 11 -58.24 0.24 59.91
N ARG A 12 -58.91 0.15 58.76
CA ARG A 12 -59.97 -0.83 58.52
C ARG A 12 -59.42 -2.26 58.46
N LEU A 13 -58.30 -2.45 57.75
CA LEU A 13 -57.60 -3.74 57.67
C LEU A 13 -57.06 -4.21 59.03
N ALA A 14 -56.68 -3.28 59.92
CA ALA A 14 -56.20 -3.63 61.26
C ALA A 14 -57.33 -4.05 62.22
N SER A 15 -58.58 -3.66 61.94
CA SER A 15 -59.73 -3.94 62.81
C SER A 15 -60.54 -5.18 62.42
N GLU A 16 -60.23 -5.81 61.29
CA GLU A 16 -60.89 -7.06 60.88
C GLU A 16 -60.27 -8.25 61.63
N PRO A 17 -61.04 -9.01 62.42
CA PRO A 17 -60.54 -10.21 63.08
C PRO A 17 -60.15 -11.24 62.02
N ALA A 18 -58.92 -11.77 62.14
CA ALA A 18 -58.38 -12.74 61.19
C ALA A 18 -59.32 -13.97 61.12
N PRO A 19 -59.68 -14.42 59.90
CA PRO A 19 -60.53 -15.60 59.75
C PRO A 19 -59.84 -16.83 60.35
N PRO A 20 -60.58 -17.73 61.02
CA PRO A 20 -59.99 -18.92 61.62
C PRO A 20 -59.38 -19.81 60.52
N THR A 21 -58.05 -19.85 60.46
CA THR A 21 -57.32 -20.68 59.51
C THR A 21 -57.25 -22.12 60.02
N THR A 22 -57.84 -23.05 59.29
CA THR A 22 -57.76 -24.52 59.51
C THR A 22 -56.42 -25.12 59.07
N VAL A 23 -55.43 -24.29 58.74
CA VAL A 23 -54.12 -24.72 58.25
C VAL A 23 -53.23 -25.04 59.44
N ASN A 24 -52.95 -26.33 59.63
CA ASN A 24 -51.98 -26.82 60.59
C ASN A 24 -50.56 -26.45 60.09
N VAL A 25 -50.07 -25.29 60.55
CA VAL A 25 -48.79 -24.68 60.16
C VAL A 25 -47.62 -25.62 60.47
N ASP A 26 -47.71 -26.40 61.55
CA ASP A 26 -46.66 -27.34 61.96
C ASP A 26 -46.47 -28.46 60.94
N ARG A 27 -47.57 -28.97 60.37
CA ARG A 27 -47.50 -30.00 59.32
C ARG A 27 -46.84 -29.46 58.04
N ALA A 28 -47.12 -28.21 57.67
CA ALA A 28 -46.51 -27.57 56.50
C ALA A 28 -45.00 -27.32 56.68
N ILE A 29 -44.56 -26.94 57.89
CA ILE A 29 -43.15 -26.72 58.21
C ILE A 29 -42.35 -28.03 58.11
N VAL A 30 -42.89 -29.14 58.61
CA VAL A 30 -42.20 -30.44 58.56
C VAL A 30 -42.05 -30.94 57.12
N THR A 31 -43.08 -30.81 56.28
CA THR A 31 -43.00 -31.22 54.86
C THR A 31 -42.02 -30.33 54.07
N ALA A 32 -41.98 -29.03 54.34
CA ALA A 32 -41.04 -28.10 53.69
C ALA A 32 -39.57 -28.38 54.06
N GLN A 33 -39.28 -28.80 55.31
CA GLN A 33 -37.93 -29.11 55.75
C GLN A 33 -37.38 -30.41 55.12
N GLN A 34 -38.21 -31.44 54.94
CA GLN A 34 -37.78 -32.68 54.29
C GLN A 34 -37.46 -32.49 52.80
N HIS A 35 -38.24 -31.66 52.09
CA HIS A 35 -37.93 -31.31 50.69
C HIS A 35 -36.65 -30.49 50.54
N ARG A 36 -36.35 -29.57 51.47
CA ARG A 36 -35.12 -28.76 51.46
C ARG A 36 -33.84 -29.59 51.60
N LYS A 37 -33.85 -30.69 52.36
CA LYS A 37 -32.67 -31.55 52.51
C LYS A 37 -32.33 -32.33 51.24
N ARG A 38 -33.33 -32.81 50.49
CA ARG A 38 -33.11 -33.51 49.21
C ARG A 38 -32.75 -32.55 48.07
N GLY A 39 -33.34 -31.36 48.03
CA GLY A 39 -33.05 -30.35 47.00
C GLY A 39 -31.63 -29.77 47.08
N ARG A 40 -31.05 -29.65 48.29
CA ARG A 40 -29.69 -29.10 48.49
C ARG A 40 -28.59 -29.97 47.87
N TRP A 41 -28.75 -31.29 47.85
CA TRP A 41 -27.78 -32.19 47.22
C TRP A 41 -27.85 -32.16 45.69
N LEU A 42 -29.05 -32.03 45.12
CA LEU A 42 -29.22 -31.92 43.67
C LEU A 42 -28.73 -30.58 43.12
N LEU A 43 -28.95 -29.48 43.85
CA LEU A 43 -28.42 -28.15 43.50
C LEU A 43 -26.89 -28.09 43.51
N ALA A 44 -26.24 -28.75 44.48
CA ALA A 44 -24.79 -28.81 44.54
C ALA A 44 -24.18 -29.60 43.37
N ALA A 45 -24.79 -30.72 42.97
CA ALA A 45 -24.35 -31.51 41.82
C ALA A 45 -24.54 -30.75 40.48
N ALA A 46 -25.68 -30.05 40.32
CA ALA A 46 -25.94 -29.24 39.13
C ALA A 46 -24.97 -28.06 39.03
N ALA A 47 -24.66 -27.38 40.13
CA ALA A 47 -23.69 -26.29 40.15
C ALA A 47 -22.27 -26.77 39.77
N ALA A 48 -21.84 -27.93 40.28
CA ALA A 48 -20.56 -28.52 39.92
C ALA A 48 -20.49 -28.88 38.42
N ALA A 49 -21.56 -29.43 37.85
CA ALA A 49 -21.62 -29.74 36.42
C ALA A 49 -21.54 -28.47 35.55
N VAL A 50 -22.22 -27.38 35.92
CA VAL A 50 -22.15 -26.10 35.20
C VAL A 50 -20.75 -25.51 35.27
N VAL A 51 -20.11 -25.51 36.44
CA VAL A 51 -18.72 -25.02 36.57
C VAL A 51 -17.78 -25.85 35.70
N LEU A 52 -17.96 -27.16 35.62
CA LEU A 52 -17.13 -28.04 34.80
C LEU A 52 -17.34 -27.79 33.29
N VAL A 53 -18.59 -27.60 32.84
CA VAL A 53 -18.89 -27.27 31.44
C VAL A 53 -18.37 -25.89 31.06
N VAL A 54 -18.50 -24.89 31.94
CA VAL A 54 -18.00 -23.53 31.72
C VAL A 54 -16.48 -23.51 31.70
N THR A 55 -15.81 -24.17 32.64
CA THR A 55 -14.34 -24.27 32.65
C THR A 55 -13.80 -25.05 31.46
N LEU A 56 -14.44 -26.15 31.07
CA LEU A 56 -14.04 -26.91 29.88
C LEU A 56 -14.28 -26.11 28.59
N GLY A 57 -15.40 -25.38 28.52
CA GLY A 57 -15.72 -24.48 27.40
C GLY A 57 -14.77 -23.29 27.31
N LEU A 58 -14.37 -22.70 28.43
CA LEU A 58 -13.33 -21.66 28.45
C LEU A 58 -11.97 -22.24 28.01
N VAL A 59 -11.57 -23.40 28.52
CA VAL A 59 -10.28 -24.00 28.15
C VAL A 59 -10.23 -24.37 26.67
N THR A 60 -11.35 -24.79 26.05
CA THR A 60 -11.40 -25.10 24.62
C THR A 60 -11.60 -23.86 23.74
N ALA A 61 -12.39 -22.87 24.17
CA ALA A 61 -12.59 -21.61 23.44
C ALA A 61 -11.37 -20.68 23.49
N PHE A 62 -10.56 -20.77 24.54
CA PHE A 62 -9.31 -20.02 24.68
C PHE A 62 -8.07 -20.87 24.42
N ARG A 63 -8.22 -22.06 23.80
CA ARG A 63 -7.05 -22.70 23.20
C ARG A 63 -6.50 -21.74 22.15
N PRO A 64 -5.24 -21.28 22.27
CA PRO A 64 -4.61 -20.56 21.18
C PRO A 64 -4.73 -21.45 19.95
N ASP A 65 -5.37 -20.95 18.91
CA ASP A 65 -5.38 -21.64 17.62
C ASP A 65 -3.93 -22.05 17.35
N PRO A 66 -3.64 -23.34 17.07
CA PRO A 66 -2.29 -23.74 16.75
C PRO A 66 -1.78 -22.79 15.66
N PRO A 67 -0.59 -22.18 15.83
CA PRO A 67 -0.14 -21.12 14.94
C PRO A 67 -0.25 -21.64 13.51
N ARG A 68 -1.19 -21.07 12.75
CA ARG A 68 -1.39 -21.48 11.36
C ARG A 68 -0.06 -21.26 10.67
N PRO A 69 0.48 -22.25 9.93
CA PRO A 69 1.70 -22.04 9.19
C PRO A 69 1.51 -20.81 8.31
N VAL A 70 2.30 -19.77 8.57
CA VAL A 70 2.27 -18.56 7.74
C VAL A 70 2.69 -19.01 6.34
N PRO A 71 1.89 -18.77 5.30
CA PRO A 71 2.26 -19.15 3.95
C PRO A 71 3.66 -18.61 3.64
N VAL A 72 4.57 -19.50 3.26
CA VAL A 72 5.92 -19.08 2.86
C VAL A 72 5.77 -18.34 1.54
N VAL A 73 5.90 -17.01 1.58
CA VAL A 73 5.87 -16.18 0.38
C VAL A 73 7.09 -16.53 -0.46
N SER A 74 6.87 -17.07 -1.66
CA SER A 74 7.93 -17.29 -2.62
C SER A 74 8.15 -16.02 -3.44
N ALA A 75 9.37 -15.50 -3.41
CA ALA A 75 9.75 -14.38 -4.27
C ALA A 75 9.82 -14.83 -5.74
N PRO A 76 9.31 -14.02 -6.68
CA PRO A 76 9.52 -14.27 -8.09
C PRO A 76 10.98 -13.98 -8.46
N THR A 77 11.46 -14.49 -9.58
CA THR A 77 12.79 -14.14 -10.13
C THR A 77 12.80 -12.79 -10.85
N SER A 78 11.62 -12.26 -11.17
CA SER A 78 11.41 -10.96 -11.79
C SER A 78 9.99 -10.49 -11.48
N PHE A 79 9.79 -9.20 -11.32
CA PHE A 79 8.46 -8.62 -11.18
C PHE A 79 7.78 -8.48 -12.54
N ASP A 80 6.45 -8.47 -12.53
CA ASP A 80 5.65 -8.12 -13.70
C ASP A 80 5.25 -6.65 -13.56
N PRO A 81 5.76 -5.73 -14.42
CA PRO A 81 5.44 -4.31 -14.35
C PRO A 81 3.95 -4.00 -14.37
N LEU A 82 3.13 -4.87 -14.96
CA LEU A 82 1.68 -4.71 -15.03
C LEU A 82 0.94 -5.31 -13.82
N ARG A 83 1.69 -5.90 -12.88
CA ARG A 83 1.16 -6.51 -11.65
C ARG A 83 2.00 -6.14 -10.42
N PRO A 84 2.08 -4.84 -10.06
CA PRO A 84 2.80 -4.38 -8.88
C PRO A 84 2.39 -5.16 -7.63
N ARG A 85 3.37 -5.49 -6.78
CA ARG A 85 3.20 -6.25 -5.54
C ARG A 85 3.41 -5.43 -4.29
N LEU A 86 4.28 -4.42 -4.35
CA LEU A 86 4.68 -3.61 -3.22
C LEU A 86 3.51 -2.76 -2.75
N GLU A 87 3.03 -3.00 -1.54
CA GLU A 87 2.12 -2.11 -0.82
C GLU A 87 2.79 -1.63 0.45
N VAL A 88 2.65 -0.33 0.75
CA VAL A 88 3.10 0.27 2.00
C VAL A 88 1.86 0.60 2.81
N GLY A 89 1.62 -0.15 3.88
CA GLY A 89 0.38 -0.04 4.67
C GLY A 89 0.35 1.13 5.64
N TRP A 90 1.51 1.74 5.94
CA TRP A 90 1.65 2.86 6.86
C TRP A 90 2.76 3.80 6.42
N LEU A 91 2.51 5.09 6.55
CA LEU A 91 3.47 6.18 6.40
C LEU A 91 3.32 7.14 7.59
N PRO A 92 4.38 7.87 7.96
CA PRO A 92 4.29 8.89 9.01
C PRO A 92 3.24 9.96 8.70
N ASP A 93 2.69 10.58 9.73
CA ASP A 93 1.72 11.68 9.56
C ASP A 93 2.31 12.81 8.70
N GLY A 94 1.52 13.28 7.73
CA GLY A 94 1.93 14.34 6.79
C GLY A 94 2.85 13.87 5.66
N VAL A 95 3.29 12.61 5.64
CA VAL A 95 4.02 11.99 4.53
C VAL A 95 3.03 11.34 3.57
N ALA A 96 3.14 11.65 2.29
CA ALA A 96 2.29 11.08 1.24
C ALA A 96 3.15 10.40 0.17
N GLU A 97 2.62 9.31 -0.41
CA GLU A 97 3.23 8.65 -1.57
C GLU A 97 3.33 9.63 -2.74
N GLY A 98 4.57 9.87 -3.20
CA GLY A 98 4.90 10.78 -4.28
C GLY A 98 5.31 10.06 -5.56
N LEU A 99 5.92 8.87 -5.47
CA LEU A 99 6.28 8.04 -6.61
C LEU A 99 6.03 6.57 -6.29
N ARG A 100 5.50 5.84 -7.25
CA ARG A 100 5.45 4.39 -7.28
C ARG A 100 6.00 3.93 -8.61
N ASN A 101 6.89 2.95 -8.57
CA ASN A 101 7.63 2.50 -9.73
C ASN A 101 7.75 0.97 -9.70
N THR A 102 7.48 0.30 -10.81
CA THR A 102 7.51 -1.16 -10.90
C THR A 102 8.25 -1.53 -12.18
N LEU A 103 9.43 -2.12 -12.02
CA LEU A 103 10.26 -2.65 -13.09
C LEU A 103 10.42 -4.16 -12.90
N ALA A 104 10.84 -4.86 -13.94
CA ALA A 104 11.15 -6.29 -13.87
C ALA A 104 12.19 -6.65 -12.78
N THR A 105 13.10 -5.73 -12.45
CA THR A 105 14.22 -5.91 -11.53
C THR A 105 14.00 -5.33 -10.14
N ALA A 106 13.03 -4.44 -9.96
CA ALA A 106 12.74 -3.82 -8.67
C ALA A 106 11.35 -3.17 -8.65
N GLU A 107 10.74 -3.10 -7.47
CA GLU A 107 9.63 -2.18 -7.23
C GLU A 107 10.02 -1.16 -6.16
N SER A 108 9.53 0.07 -6.29
CA SER A 108 9.79 1.12 -5.32
C SER A 108 8.58 2.02 -5.07
N VAL A 109 8.55 2.58 -3.87
CA VAL A 109 7.63 3.64 -3.45
C VAL A 109 8.45 4.72 -2.77
N ASP A 110 8.38 5.94 -3.27
CA ASP A 110 8.92 7.13 -2.61
C ASP A 110 7.76 7.96 -2.07
N ALA A 111 7.89 8.39 -0.83
CA ALA A 111 6.94 9.21 -0.11
C ALA A 111 7.66 10.36 0.58
N GLU A 112 7.01 11.51 0.64
CA GLU A 112 7.62 12.72 1.19
C GLU A 112 6.59 13.58 1.91
N SER A 113 7.03 14.26 2.96
CA SER A 113 6.26 15.32 3.61
C SER A 113 6.20 16.57 2.73
N ALA A 114 5.11 17.34 2.81
CA ALA A 114 4.96 18.58 2.03
C ALA A 114 6.08 19.61 2.30
N ASP A 115 6.64 19.65 3.51
CA ASP A 115 7.76 20.53 3.88
C ASP A 115 9.15 19.92 3.63
N GLN A 116 9.21 18.73 2.99
CA GLN A 116 10.43 18.02 2.61
C GLN A 116 11.36 17.66 3.79
N LYS A 117 10.86 17.72 5.02
CA LYS A 117 11.65 17.37 6.22
C LYS A 117 11.71 15.88 6.48
N THR A 118 10.83 15.11 5.84
CA THR A 118 10.76 13.66 5.94
C THR A 118 10.59 13.07 4.53
N SER A 119 11.51 12.18 4.16
CA SER A 119 11.40 11.33 2.97
C SER A 119 11.52 9.87 3.36
N VAL A 120 10.70 9.03 2.74
CA VAL A 120 10.66 7.59 2.92
C VAL A 120 10.73 6.94 1.55
N SER A 121 11.70 6.07 1.32
CA SER A 121 11.78 5.27 0.10
C SER A 121 11.79 3.80 0.45
N VAL A 122 10.84 3.05 -0.08
CA VAL A 122 10.77 1.59 0.04
C VAL A 122 11.20 0.99 -1.29
N TYR A 123 12.18 0.09 -1.26
CA TYR A 123 12.66 -0.63 -2.44
C TYR A 123 12.64 -2.12 -2.17
N VAL A 124 12.19 -2.90 -3.16
CA VAL A 124 12.20 -4.36 -3.11
C VAL A 124 12.80 -4.91 -4.39
N VAL A 125 13.66 -5.91 -4.26
CA VAL A 125 14.28 -6.64 -5.36
C VAL A 125 13.78 -8.09 -5.37
N PRO A 126 13.61 -8.72 -6.55
CA PRO A 126 13.14 -10.09 -6.66
C PRO A 126 14.22 -11.08 -6.19
N ARG A 127 13.92 -12.38 -6.26
CA ARG A 127 14.88 -13.43 -5.96
C ARG A 127 16.09 -13.35 -6.88
N ASN A 128 17.29 -13.35 -6.30
CA ASN A 128 18.57 -13.16 -6.99
C ASN A 128 18.72 -11.78 -7.63
N GLY A 129 17.84 -10.83 -7.30
CA GLY A 129 18.00 -9.44 -7.69
C GLY A 129 19.02 -8.74 -6.79
N GLU A 130 19.70 -7.77 -7.37
CA GLU A 130 20.67 -6.92 -6.66
C GLU A 130 20.16 -5.47 -6.66
N TYR A 131 20.51 -4.73 -5.61
CA TYR A 131 20.30 -3.29 -5.62
C TYR A 131 21.29 -2.67 -6.61
N SER A 132 20.84 -1.71 -7.40
CA SER A 132 21.77 -0.96 -8.25
C SER A 132 22.77 -0.20 -7.39
N ASP A 133 24.00 -0.03 -7.89
CA ASP A 133 25.04 0.75 -7.20
C ASP A 133 24.57 2.18 -6.89
N VAL A 134 23.67 2.73 -7.70
CA VAL A 134 23.06 4.05 -7.50
C VAL A 134 22.19 4.10 -6.24
N LEU A 135 21.57 2.98 -5.87
CA LEU A 135 20.75 2.85 -4.66
C LEU A 135 21.56 2.34 -3.46
N ASP A 136 22.84 2.03 -3.66
CA ASP A 136 23.74 1.61 -2.59
C ASP A 136 24.42 2.82 -1.93
N GLU A 137 23.64 3.55 -1.13
CA GLU A 137 24.08 4.72 -0.36
C GLU A 137 24.70 4.35 1.00
N ARG A 138 24.94 3.05 1.26
CA ARG A 138 25.38 2.55 2.57
C ARG A 138 26.77 3.07 2.92
N VAL A 139 26.93 3.49 4.18
CA VAL A 139 28.22 3.84 4.79
C VAL A 139 28.39 3.16 6.13
N GLY A 140 29.62 2.71 6.39
CA GLY A 140 29.99 2.03 7.62
C GLY A 140 29.59 0.56 7.65
N GLU A 141 29.79 -0.05 8.81
CA GLU A 141 29.42 -1.44 9.06
C GLU A 141 27.94 -1.57 9.43
N PRO A 142 27.25 -2.66 9.02
CA PRO A 142 25.89 -2.89 9.43
C PRO A 142 25.79 -3.12 10.94
N THR A 143 24.68 -2.68 11.53
CA THR A 143 24.30 -3.06 12.90
C THR A 143 23.01 -3.86 12.90
N THR A 144 22.80 -4.69 13.91
CA THR A 144 21.60 -5.54 14.01
C THR A 144 20.34 -4.68 14.11
N GLY A 145 19.36 -4.94 13.24
CA GLY A 145 18.05 -4.30 13.26
C GLY A 145 16.96 -5.15 13.93
N PRO A 146 15.73 -4.61 14.07
CA PRO A 146 14.60 -5.35 14.63
C PRO A 146 14.09 -6.42 13.64
N ASP A 147 13.44 -7.47 14.13
CA ASP A 147 12.78 -8.43 13.23
C ASP A 147 11.65 -7.74 12.44
N ILE A 148 11.64 -7.97 11.12
CA ILE A 148 10.62 -7.49 10.19
C ILE A 148 9.83 -8.69 9.69
N ASN A 149 8.58 -8.83 10.15
CA ASN A 149 7.69 -9.93 9.80
C ASN A 149 8.34 -11.32 10.01
N GLY A 150 9.08 -11.48 11.11
CA GLY A 150 9.78 -12.72 11.46
C GLY A 150 11.10 -12.96 10.71
N LYS A 151 11.64 -11.93 10.05
CA LYS A 151 12.93 -11.98 9.35
C LYS A 151 13.93 -11.04 10.02
N PRO A 152 15.19 -11.46 10.21
CA PRO A 152 16.22 -10.58 10.74
C PRO A 152 16.48 -9.42 9.77
N SER A 153 16.87 -8.27 10.31
CA SER A 153 17.18 -7.08 9.54
C SER A 153 18.50 -6.45 9.98
N GLN A 154 18.99 -5.50 9.19
CA GLN A 154 20.21 -4.76 9.44
C GLN A 154 19.99 -3.27 9.21
N TRP A 155 20.52 -2.47 10.13
CA TRP A 155 20.63 -1.02 10.01
C TRP A 155 21.91 -0.64 9.28
N TRP A 156 21.80 0.38 8.45
CA TRP A 156 22.90 1.03 7.77
C TRP A 156 22.74 2.55 7.87
N THR A 157 23.85 3.24 8.10
CA THR A 157 23.92 4.69 7.91
C THR A 157 23.97 4.98 6.41
N ILE A 158 23.36 6.08 5.97
CA ILE A 158 23.39 6.52 4.56
C ILE A 158 24.23 7.78 4.41
N ALA A 159 24.94 7.87 3.28
CA ALA A 159 25.74 9.03 2.92
C ALA A 159 24.96 10.04 2.09
N GLU A 160 25.42 11.30 2.13
CA GLU A 160 25.05 12.30 1.14
C GLU A 160 25.41 11.76 -0.25
N ARG A 161 24.46 11.90 -1.18
CA ARG A 161 24.73 11.61 -2.59
C ARG A 161 25.72 12.65 -3.09
N GLU A 162 26.80 12.18 -3.69
CA GLU A 162 27.79 13.08 -4.26
C GLU A 162 27.25 13.64 -5.57
N ASP A 163 27.20 14.97 -5.66
CA ASP A 163 26.79 15.65 -6.89
C ASP A 163 27.88 15.53 -7.99
N GLU A 164 29.11 15.16 -7.63
CA GLU A 164 30.23 15.03 -8.56
C GLU A 164 30.47 13.58 -9.02
N PRO A 165 30.50 13.32 -10.34
CA PRO A 165 30.88 12.03 -10.88
C PRO A 165 32.34 11.68 -10.53
N GLY A 166 32.56 10.71 -9.65
CA GLY A 166 33.87 10.05 -9.48
C GLY A 166 34.45 10.02 -8.06
N GLY A 167 33.77 10.56 -7.04
CA GLY A 167 34.25 10.44 -5.67
C GLY A 167 34.09 9.03 -5.09
N LYS A 168 35.04 8.68 -4.22
CA LYS A 168 35.10 7.34 -3.63
C LYS A 168 34.07 7.23 -2.50
N PRO A 169 33.30 6.13 -2.40
CA PRO A 169 32.28 5.94 -1.37
C PRO A 169 32.76 6.15 0.08
N LYS A 170 34.06 5.96 0.35
CA LYS A 170 34.66 6.04 1.69
C LYS A 170 34.74 7.45 2.27
N ASP A 171 34.68 8.47 1.42
CA ASP A 171 34.85 9.86 1.84
C ASP A 171 33.49 10.58 2.05
N ARG A 172 32.38 9.86 1.86
CA ARG A 172 31.03 10.44 1.93
C ARG A 172 30.60 10.67 3.38
N LYS A 173 30.01 11.84 3.63
CA LYS A 173 29.49 12.22 4.95
C LYS A 173 28.13 11.57 5.19
N PRO A 174 27.88 11.03 6.40
CA PRO A 174 26.55 10.58 6.80
C PRO A 174 25.50 11.70 6.70
N ILE A 175 24.31 11.39 6.19
CA ILE A 175 23.16 12.31 6.24
C ILE A 175 22.63 12.33 7.67
N ALA A 176 22.52 13.51 8.27
CA ALA A 176 21.88 13.66 9.58
C ALA A 176 20.42 13.20 9.51
N GLY A 177 20.03 12.27 10.38
CA GLY A 177 18.68 11.69 10.40
C GLY A 177 18.39 10.71 9.25
N GLY A 178 19.42 10.33 8.48
CA GLY A 178 19.33 9.33 7.42
C GLY A 178 19.63 7.92 7.92
N ILE A 179 18.71 6.98 7.70
CA ILE A 179 18.90 5.56 7.99
C ILE A 179 18.37 4.67 6.86
N LEU A 180 18.97 3.50 6.71
CA LEU A 180 18.49 2.44 5.85
C LEU A 180 18.30 1.15 6.66
N LEU A 181 17.08 0.61 6.65
CA LEU A 181 16.75 -0.71 7.16
C LEU A 181 16.70 -1.70 6.00
N ARG A 182 17.48 -2.79 6.04
CA ARG A 182 17.45 -3.84 5.01
C ARG A 182 17.13 -5.19 5.62
N TRP A 183 16.30 -5.98 4.95
CA TRP A 183 15.97 -7.35 5.34
C TRP A 183 15.69 -8.22 4.12
N GLU A 184 15.69 -9.53 4.35
CA GLU A 184 15.29 -10.51 3.34
C GLU A 184 13.79 -10.78 3.48
N TRP A 185 12.98 -10.36 2.50
CA TRP A 185 11.52 -10.53 2.57
C TRP A 185 11.06 -11.94 2.17
N ALA A 186 11.89 -12.66 1.41
CA ALA A 186 11.71 -14.06 1.04
C ALA A 186 13.06 -14.66 0.60
N PRO A 187 13.22 -16.00 0.59
CA PRO A 187 14.47 -16.67 0.21
C PRO A 187 15.16 -16.08 -1.03
N GLY A 188 16.29 -15.41 -0.83
CA GLY A 188 17.11 -14.79 -1.87
C GLY A 188 16.57 -13.47 -2.44
N ALA A 189 15.57 -12.85 -1.80
CA ALA A 189 14.96 -11.59 -2.24
C ALA A 189 14.99 -10.55 -1.10
N SER A 190 15.45 -9.34 -1.42
CA SER A 190 15.74 -8.30 -0.42
C SER A 190 14.78 -7.12 -0.51
N ALA A 191 14.54 -6.49 0.63
CA ALA A 191 13.77 -5.26 0.76
C ALA A 191 14.54 -4.27 1.62
N GLN A 192 14.33 -2.99 1.38
CA GLN A 192 14.88 -1.93 2.20
C GLN A 192 13.91 -0.76 2.36
N VAL A 193 13.99 -0.10 3.51
CA VAL A 193 13.36 1.19 3.78
C VAL A 193 14.47 2.19 4.07
N ARG A 194 14.51 3.24 3.27
CA ARG A 194 15.33 4.43 3.49
C ARG A 194 14.45 5.50 4.13
N VAL A 195 14.89 6.07 5.25
CA VAL A 195 14.23 7.22 5.87
C VAL A 195 15.26 8.32 6.05
N VAL A 196 14.92 9.53 5.60
CA VAL A 196 15.63 10.76 5.99
C VAL A 196 14.61 11.64 6.67
N THR A 197 14.82 11.95 7.95
CA THR A 197 13.90 12.80 8.70
C THR A 197 14.63 13.72 9.68
N THR A 198 14.08 14.91 9.90
CA THR A 198 14.57 15.88 10.91
C THR A 198 13.65 16.03 12.11
N THR A 199 12.47 15.38 12.09
CA THR A 199 11.37 15.63 13.04
C THR A 199 10.97 14.40 13.85
N ALA A 200 11.31 13.20 13.38
CA ALA A 200 10.94 11.92 14.00
C ALA A 200 12.17 11.04 14.26
N ASP A 201 12.01 9.99 15.07
CA ASP A 201 13.06 8.97 15.20
C ASP A 201 13.15 8.17 13.88
N PRO A 202 14.27 8.26 13.14
CA PRO A 202 14.43 7.58 11.86
C PRO A 202 14.40 6.04 12.01
N LEU A 203 14.88 5.49 13.13
CA LEU A 203 14.94 4.04 13.35
C LEU A 203 13.54 3.47 13.55
N ASP A 204 12.76 4.05 14.46
CA ASP A 204 11.39 3.61 14.72
C ASP A 204 10.52 3.79 13.46
N THR A 205 10.66 4.92 12.77
CA THR A 205 9.95 5.21 11.52
C THR A 205 10.24 4.14 10.46
N ALA A 206 11.52 3.84 10.21
CA ALA A 206 11.91 2.85 9.21
C ALA A 206 11.40 1.45 9.55
N ALA A 207 11.45 1.06 10.83
CA ALA A 207 10.96 -0.23 11.29
C ALA A 207 9.43 -0.35 11.15
N GLU A 208 8.67 0.71 11.45
CA GLU A 208 7.23 0.72 11.30
C GLU A 208 6.79 0.65 9.83
N VAL A 209 7.41 1.46 8.96
CA VAL A 209 7.19 1.36 7.50
C VAL A 209 7.50 -0.05 7.02
N ALA A 210 8.65 -0.63 7.39
CA ALA A 210 9.06 -1.97 6.96
C ALA A 210 8.08 -3.07 7.40
N ARG A 211 7.55 -2.99 8.63
CA ARG A 211 6.51 -3.93 9.11
C ARG A 211 5.18 -3.75 8.37
N SER A 212 4.90 -2.58 7.81
CA SER A 212 3.70 -2.32 7.02
C SER A 212 3.78 -2.82 5.58
N VAL A 213 4.98 -3.15 5.08
CA VAL A 213 5.17 -3.62 3.70
C VAL A 213 4.45 -4.94 3.44
N ARG A 214 3.73 -5.04 2.32
CA ARG A 214 3.09 -6.26 1.81
C ARG A 214 3.55 -6.51 0.37
N LEU A 215 3.79 -7.78 0.02
CA LEU A 215 4.33 -8.23 -1.29
C LEU A 215 3.62 -9.48 -1.83
N ASP A 216 2.64 -9.99 -1.10
CA ASP A 216 1.98 -11.27 -1.31
C ASP A 216 0.78 -11.17 -2.26
N ARG A 217 0.35 -9.96 -2.62
CA ARG A 217 -0.88 -9.70 -3.37
C ARG A 217 -0.61 -8.82 -4.60
N PRO A 218 -0.08 -9.38 -5.70
CA PRO A 218 0.04 -8.65 -6.95
C PRO A 218 -1.32 -8.12 -7.39
N LYS A 219 -1.40 -6.83 -7.70
CA LYS A 219 -2.62 -6.18 -8.21
C LYS A 219 -2.39 -5.76 -9.66
N PRO A 220 -3.38 -5.87 -10.55
CA PRO A 220 -3.29 -5.26 -11.86
C PRO A 220 -2.94 -3.78 -11.71
N PHE A 221 -1.95 -3.33 -12.48
CA PHE A 221 -1.71 -1.91 -12.65
C PHE A 221 -2.98 -1.28 -13.23
N VAL A 222 -3.38 -0.12 -12.71
CA VAL A 222 -4.56 0.63 -13.17
C VAL A 222 -4.11 2.04 -13.56
N ALA A 223 -4.68 2.56 -14.64
CA ALA A 223 -4.38 3.88 -15.18
C ALA A 223 -5.67 4.54 -15.72
N PRO A 224 -5.75 5.89 -15.81
CA PRO A 224 -6.87 6.59 -16.43
C PRO A 224 -6.81 6.56 -17.97
N LEU A 225 -6.20 5.51 -18.54
CA LEU A 225 -5.93 5.37 -19.97
C LEU A 225 -6.02 3.90 -20.36
N ARG A 226 -6.76 3.61 -21.45
CA ARG A 226 -6.63 2.37 -22.21
C ARG A 226 -5.75 2.64 -23.42
N LEU A 227 -4.94 1.67 -23.81
CA LEU A 227 -4.14 1.73 -25.02
C LEU A 227 -3.89 0.32 -25.59
N ASP A 228 -3.76 0.23 -26.92
CA ASP A 228 -3.24 -0.98 -27.53
C ASP A 228 -1.72 -1.06 -27.28
N PRO A 229 -1.20 -2.16 -26.71
CA PRO A 229 0.23 -2.28 -26.48
C PRO A 229 1.01 -2.23 -27.81
N PRO A 230 2.26 -1.74 -27.78
CA PRO A 230 3.13 -1.80 -28.93
C PRO A 230 3.37 -3.23 -29.40
N GLN A 231 3.49 -3.42 -30.70
CA GLN A 231 3.81 -4.71 -31.28
C GLN A 231 5.23 -5.09 -30.86
N GLN A 232 5.42 -6.36 -30.47
CA GLN A 232 6.72 -6.96 -30.16
C GLN A 232 7.44 -6.44 -28.90
N LEU A 233 6.94 -5.40 -28.24
CA LEU A 233 7.49 -4.90 -26.98
C LEU A 233 6.62 -5.34 -25.80
N ARG A 234 7.29 -5.64 -24.68
CA ARG A 234 6.64 -5.96 -23.41
C ARG A 234 6.73 -4.76 -22.48
N ALA A 235 5.80 -4.64 -21.54
CA ALA A 235 5.92 -3.65 -20.49
C ALA A 235 7.20 -3.91 -19.68
N ALA A 236 8.07 -2.90 -19.62
CA ALA A 236 9.34 -2.90 -18.91
C ALA A 236 9.20 -2.22 -17.55
N ARG A 237 8.36 -1.18 -17.49
CA ARG A 237 8.15 -0.33 -16.33
C ARG A 237 6.74 0.21 -16.30
N THR A 238 6.16 0.32 -15.11
CA THR A 238 5.01 1.19 -14.85
C THR A 238 5.36 2.15 -13.73
N TYR A 239 4.81 3.36 -13.78
CA TYR A 239 5.00 4.31 -12.70
C TYR A 239 3.80 5.24 -12.52
N ARG A 240 3.70 5.77 -11.29
CA ARG A 240 2.76 6.80 -10.90
C ARG A 240 3.49 7.82 -10.06
N THR A 241 3.31 9.08 -10.38
CA THR A 241 3.85 10.21 -9.63
C THR A 241 2.70 11.08 -9.17
N ALA A 242 2.72 11.47 -7.90
CA ALA A 242 1.80 12.40 -7.28
C ALA A 242 2.62 13.39 -6.43
N GLN A 243 3.26 14.35 -7.11
CA GLN A 243 4.04 15.37 -6.43
C GLN A 243 3.10 16.48 -5.93
N PRO A 244 3.17 16.86 -4.64
CA PRO A 244 2.45 18.03 -4.16
C PRO A 244 3.00 19.30 -4.83
N ALA A 245 2.21 20.37 -4.83
CA ALA A 245 2.68 21.66 -5.30
C ALA A 245 3.91 22.11 -4.50
N ARG A 246 4.93 22.65 -5.17
CA ARG A 246 6.18 23.13 -4.57
C ARG A 246 6.49 24.53 -5.04
N GLY A 247 6.29 25.51 -4.14
CA GLY A 247 6.44 26.92 -4.49
C GLY A 247 5.49 27.31 -5.63
N GLU A 248 6.05 27.73 -6.76
CA GLU A 248 5.28 28.08 -7.97
C GLU A 248 5.00 26.86 -8.88
N MET A 249 5.57 25.69 -8.59
CA MET A 249 5.27 24.48 -9.35
C MET A 249 3.93 23.90 -8.90
N PRO A 250 2.95 23.74 -9.81
CA PRO A 250 1.69 23.10 -9.47
C PRO A 250 1.94 21.66 -9.05
N ALA A 251 0.97 21.07 -8.34
CA ALA A 251 0.98 19.64 -8.09
C ALA A 251 1.08 18.92 -9.45
N GLN A 252 1.89 17.87 -9.52
CA GLN A 252 2.06 17.09 -10.73
C GLN A 252 1.59 15.67 -10.50
N ARG A 253 0.59 15.26 -11.27
CA ARG A 253 0.14 13.88 -11.33
C ARG A 253 0.48 13.31 -12.69
N VAL A 254 1.21 12.21 -12.67
CA VAL A 254 1.67 11.53 -13.87
C VAL A 254 1.47 10.05 -13.68
N THR A 255 1.03 9.36 -14.72
CA THR A 255 1.14 7.90 -14.77
C THR A 255 1.71 7.50 -16.11
N GLY A 256 2.50 6.44 -16.14
CA GLY A 256 3.09 5.98 -17.39
C GLY A 256 3.38 4.50 -17.41
N ILE A 257 3.49 4.01 -18.64
CA ILE A 257 3.91 2.66 -18.98
C ILE A 257 5.05 2.79 -19.98
N GLU A 258 6.12 2.07 -19.72
CA GLU A 258 7.26 1.95 -20.61
C GLU A 258 7.28 0.53 -21.18
N PHE A 259 7.50 0.42 -22.49
CA PHE A 259 7.63 -0.83 -23.21
C PHE A 259 9.04 -0.95 -23.80
N GLY A 260 9.64 -2.14 -23.73
CA GLY A 260 11.02 -2.39 -24.18
C GLY A 260 11.84 -3.09 -23.08
N THR A 261 13.11 -2.72 -22.94
CA THR A 261 13.98 -3.19 -21.83
C THR A 261 14.35 -2.05 -20.88
N SER A 262 14.60 -0.83 -21.39
CA SER A 262 14.69 0.43 -20.62
C SER A 262 14.88 1.62 -21.56
N PHE A 263 14.15 2.72 -21.36
CA PHE A 263 14.20 3.93 -22.17
C PHE A 263 15.58 4.59 -22.17
N ALA A 264 16.32 4.46 -21.06
CA ALA A 264 17.60 5.11 -20.87
C ALA A 264 18.80 4.32 -21.44
N ALA A 265 18.66 3.01 -21.61
CA ALA A 265 19.80 2.13 -21.94
C ALA A 265 19.63 1.45 -23.30
N ASP A 266 18.40 1.13 -23.69
CA ASP A 266 18.15 0.20 -24.78
C ASP A 266 17.07 0.69 -25.73
N ARG A 267 17.31 0.42 -27.01
CA ARG A 267 16.39 0.68 -28.11
C ARG A 267 16.02 -0.65 -28.76
N PRO A 268 14.78 -0.81 -29.27
CA PRO A 268 13.69 0.15 -29.28
C PRO A 268 12.93 0.23 -27.94
N SER A 269 12.34 1.39 -27.66
CA SER A 269 11.51 1.62 -26.47
C SER A 269 10.36 2.58 -26.73
N ILE A 270 9.25 2.41 -26.02
CA ILE A 270 8.06 3.28 -26.10
C ILE A 270 7.63 3.65 -24.69
N LEU A 271 7.69 4.94 -24.37
CA LEU A 271 7.20 5.51 -23.13
C LEU A 271 5.87 6.22 -23.39
N VAL A 272 4.82 5.76 -22.73
CA VAL A 272 3.48 6.36 -22.76
C VAL A 272 3.23 6.99 -21.40
N THR A 273 2.96 8.29 -21.38
CA THR A 273 2.77 9.07 -20.16
C THR A 273 1.49 9.88 -20.25
N LEU A 274 0.65 9.80 -19.24
CA LEU A 274 -0.52 10.66 -19.08
C LEU A 274 -0.27 11.59 -17.89
N GLY A 275 -0.27 12.90 -18.15
CA GLY A 275 -0.01 13.94 -17.16
C GLY A 275 -1.07 15.03 -17.18
N GLN A 276 -1.03 15.90 -16.16
CA GLN A 276 -1.74 17.17 -16.20
C GLN A 276 -1.05 18.09 -17.23
N ARG A 277 -1.85 18.74 -18.05
CA ARG A 277 -1.37 19.67 -19.08
C ARG A 277 -0.96 20.98 -18.43
N ASP A 278 0.32 21.32 -18.49
CA ASP A 278 0.81 22.61 -18.02
C ASP A 278 0.65 23.67 -19.13
N PRO A 279 -0.19 24.71 -18.94
CA PRO A 279 -0.42 25.74 -19.96
C PRO A 279 0.86 26.48 -20.39
N ARG A 280 1.92 26.46 -19.56
CA ARG A 280 3.21 27.10 -19.85
C ARG A 280 4.02 26.35 -20.91
N TYR A 281 3.80 25.05 -21.08
CA TYR A 281 4.56 24.18 -21.98
C TYR A 281 3.73 23.65 -23.15
N VAL A 282 2.53 24.18 -23.36
CA VAL A 282 1.65 23.77 -24.45
C VAL A 282 2.28 24.10 -25.80
N GLN A 283 2.59 23.06 -26.56
CA GLN A 283 3.00 23.19 -27.95
C GLN A 283 1.77 23.27 -28.87
N PRO A 284 1.76 24.15 -29.89
CA PRO A 284 0.68 24.18 -30.86
C PRO A 284 0.67 22.87 -31.67
N PRO A 285 -0.52 22.30 -31.96
CA PRO A 285 -0.60 21.12 -32.82
C PRO A 285 0.01 21.37 -34.20
N ASN A 286 0.74 20.40 -34.73
CA ASN A 286 1.33 20.44 -36.07
C ASN A 286 0.94 19.21 -36.92
N THR A 287 0.19 18.27 -36.36
CA THR A 287 -0.28 17.07 -37.05
C THR A 287 -1.56 16.53 -36.41
N THR A 288 -2.09 15.45 -36.97
CA THR A 288 -3.21 14.68 -36.42
C THR A 288 -2.81 13.23 -36.26
N VAL A 289 -3.22 12.60 -35.15
CA VAL A 289 -3.00 11.19 -34.86
C VAL A 289 -4.33 10.56 -34.48
N GLY A 290 -4.88 9.72 -35.37
CA GLY A 290 -6.25 9.23 -35.25
C GLY A 290 -7.24 10.41 -35.22
N PRO A 291 -8.18 10.46 -34.26
CA PRO A 291 -9.12 11.58 -34.11
C PRO A 291 -8.54 12.79 -33.36
N HIS A 292 -7.28 12.73 -32.89
CA HIS A 292 -6.70 13.74 -32.01
C HIS A 292 -5.80 14.73 -32.75
N GLN A 293 -5.88 15.99 -32.36
CA GLN A 293 -4.84 16.98 -32.68
C GLN A 293 -3.58 16.64 -31.90
N ALA A 294 -2.41 16.74 -32.52
CA ALA A 294 -1.16 16.37 -31.88
C ALA A 294 -0.04 17.35 -32.27
N HIS A 295 0.92 17.51 -31.36
CA HIS A 295 2.23 18.03 -31.69
C HIS A 295 3.21 16.85 -31.82
N GLU A 296 3.81 16.70 -33.00
CA GLU A 296 4.85 15.71 -33.26
C GLU A 296 6.20 16.40 -33.42
N GLN A 297 7.19 15.90 -32.69
CA GLN A 297 8.57 16.30 -32.78
C GLN A 297 9.44 15.09 -33.10
N LEU A 298 10.35 15.24 -34.06
CA LEU A 298 11.36 14.24 -34.41
C LEU A 298 12.71 14.72 -33.90
N ILE A 299 13.35 13.91 -33.04
CA ILE A 299 14.66 14.19 -32.45
C ILE A 299 15.54 12.96 -32.70
N ASP A 300 16.43 13.03 -33.68
CA ASP A 300 17.30 11.93 -34.11
C ASP A 300 16.52 10.65 -34.51
N SER A 301 16.51 9.64 -33.66
CA SER A 301 15.76 8.37 -33.78
C SER A 301 14.53 8.31 -32.87
N THR A 302 14.22 9.41 -32.18
CA THR A 302 13.08 9.53 -31.26
C THR A 302 11.93 10.27 -31.92
N THR A 303 10.73 9.70 -31.83
CA THR A 303 9.47 10.39 -32.14
C THR A 303 8.79 10.74 -30.83
N LEU A 304 8.49 12.02 -30.62
CA LEU A 304 7.73 12.53 -29.48
C LEU A 304 6.37 13.05 -29.97
N LEU A 305 5.29 12.55 -29.39
CA LEU A 305 3.92 12.98 -29.65
C LEU A 305 3.31 13.53 -28.37
N MET A 306 2.71 14.72 -28.44
CA MET A 306 1.92 15.32 -27.37
C MET A 306 0.48 15.54 -27.85
N LEU A 307 -0.49 14.93 -27.16
CA LEU A 307 -1.91 14.92 -27.52
C LEU A 307 -2.73 15.48 -26.35
N PRO A 308 -3.36 16.66 -26.49
CA PRO A 308 -4.34 17.13 -25.51
C PRO A 308 -5.61 16.26 -25.56
N LEU A 309 -6.03 15.73 -24.41
CA LEU A 309 -7.19 14.82 -24.32
C LEU A 309 -8.51 15.50 -23.89
N GLY A 310 -8.56 16.84 -23.88
CA GLY A 310 -9.80 17.61 -23.67
C GLY A 310 -10.23 17.83 -22.21
N THR A 311 -9.54 17.25 -21.23
CA THR A 311 -9.89 17.30 -19.79
C THR A 311 -8.84 18.02 -18.93
N GLY A 312 -7.99 18.86 -19.55
CA GLY A 312 -6.78 19.37 -18.89
C GLY A 312 -5.68 18.31 -18.72
N GLN A 313 -5.86 17.13 -19.31
CA GLN A 313 -4.85 16.08 -19.39
C GLN A 313 -4.14 16.12 -20.75
N GLU A 314 -2.88 15.71 -20.76
CA GLU A 314 -2.06 15.57 -21.96
C GLU A 314 -1.41 14.18 -21.96
N LEU A 315 -1.56 13.50 -23.10
CA LEU A 315 -0.86 12.25 -23.38
C LEU A 315 0.45 12.59 -24.09
N MET A 316 1.55 12.07 -23.56
CA MET A 316 2.86 12.10 -24.18
C MET A 316 3.25 10.68 -24.58
N VAL A 317 3.64 10.48 -25.84
CA VAL A 317 4.16 9.21 -26.35
C VAL A 317 5.54 9.46 -26.93
N GLN A 318 6.55 8.83 -26.36
CA GLN A 318 7.94 8.95 -26.78
C GLN A 318 8.47 7.58 -27.23
N CYS A 319 8.86 7.47 -28.49
CA CYS A 319 9.29 6.21 -29.10
C CYS A 319 10.70 6.34 -29.67
N SER A 320 11.60 5.45 -29.28
CA SER A 320 12.99 5.41 -29.74
C SER A 320 13.19 4.23 -30.71
N ALA A 321 13.65 4.50 -31.93
CA ALA A 321 13.91 3.48 -32.94
C ALA A 321 15.10 2.59 -32.56
N ALA A 322 15.11 1.33 -33.02
CA ALA A 322 16.17 0.36 -32.72
C ALA A 322 17.57 0.83 -33.15
N ASP A 323 17.66 1.56 -34.27
CA ASP A 323 18.88 2.13 -34.81
C ASP A 323 18.58 3.43 -35.59
N GLU A 324 19.62 4.03 -36.18
CA GLU A 324 19.52 5.31 -36.90
C GLU A 324 19.15 5.15 -38.40
N SER A 325 18.85 3.94 -38.88
CA SER A 325 18.46 3.73 -40.27
C SER A 325 17.13 4.45 -40.60
N PRO A 326 16.96 4.97 -41.83
CA PRO A 326 15.71 5.55 -42.27
C PRO A 326 14.51 4.61 -42.09
N GLU A 327 14.70 3.30 -42.31
CA GLU A 327 13.70 2.26 -42.18
C GLU A 327 13.26 2.09 -40.72
N ALA A 328 14.21 1.98 -39.78
CA ALA A 328 13.92 1.86 -38.35
C ALA A 328 13.21 3.11 -37.81
N LYS A 329 13.65 4.31 -38.23
CA LYS A 329 13.00 5.58 -37.86
C LYS A 329 11.57 5.66 -38.38
N SER A 330 11.35 5.27 -39.63
CA SER A 330 10.02 5.25 -40.25
C SER A 330 9.09 4.26 -39.54
N ALA A 331 9.56 3.03 -39.28
CA ALA A 331 8.81 2.01 -38.56
C ALA A 331 8.47 2.45 -37.13
N ASN A 332 9.44 3.02 -36.42
CA ASN A 332 9.25 3.57 -35.07
C ASN A 332 8.21 4.70 -35.06
N ARG A 333 8.28 5.65 -35.99
CA ARG A 333 7.30 6.73 -36.10
C ARG A 333 5.89 6.21 -36.37
N ALA A 334 5.75 5.22 -37.27
CA ALA A 334 4.48 4.59 -37.58
C ALA A 334 3.88 3.89 -36.35
N GLU A 335 4.69 3.13 -35.62
CA GLU A 335 4.24 2.46 -34.40
C GLU A 335 3.90 3.45 -33.28
N CYS A 336 4.68 4.53 -33.14
CA CYS A 336 4.41 5.60 -32.18
C CYS A 336 3.03 6.24 -32.43
N ARG A 337 2.73 6.55 -33.70
CA ARG A 337 1.43 7.09 -34.10
C ARG A 337 0.32 6.07 -33.89
N ARG A 338 0.55 4.78 -34.10
CA ARG A 338 -0.44 3.72 -33.85
C ARG A 338 -0.80 3.62 -32.36
N VAL A 339 0.20 3.56 -31.48
CA VAL A 339 0.00 3.49 -30.02
C VAL A 339 -0.67 4.77 -29.51
N ALA A 340 -0.24 5.94 -29.99
CA ALA A 340 -0.88 7.20 -29.61
C ALA A 340 -2.34 7.31 -30.11
N ALA A 341 -2.65 6.76 -31.29
CA ALA A 341 -4.01 6.77 -31.84
C ALA A 341 -4.97 5.82 -31.13
N SER A 342 -4.48 4.77 -30.45
CA SER A 342 -5.31 3.83 -29.68
C SER A 342 -5.58 4.27 -28.24
N ALA A 343 -5.02 5.42 -27.84
CA ALA A 343 -5.12 5.91 -26.49
C ALA A 343 -6.52 6.48 -26.20
N GLU A 344 -7.25 5.82 -25.30
CA GLU A 344 -8.59 6.21 -24.88
C GLU A 344 -8.57 6.59 -23.39
N PRO A 345 -8.80 7.87 -23.02
CA PRO A 345 -8.95 8.23 -21.62
C PRO A 345 -10.22 7.60 -21.05
N VAL A 346 -10.08 6.86 -19.95
CA VAL A 346 -11.18 6.14 -19.27
C VAL A 346 -11.44 6.65 -17.85
N GLY A 347 -10.64 7.60 -17.38
CA GLY A 347 -10.78 8.22 -16.07
C GLY A 347 -9.98 9.53 -15.98
N THR A 348 -9.92 10.12 -14.79
CA THR A 348 -9.17 11.36 -14.55
C THR A 348 -7.97 11.11 -13.64
N LEU A 349 -6.85 11.79 -13.87
CA LEU A 349 -5.66 11.68 -12.99
C LEU A 349 -5.96 12.05 -11.53
N ASP A 350 -7.00 12.86 -11.30
CA ASP A 350 -7.36 13.34 -9.98
C ASP A 350 -8.18 12.35 -9.15
N ASP A 351 -8.87 11.41 -9.80
CA ASP A 351 -9.74 10.43 -9.17
C ASP A 351 -9.39 8.97 -9.55
N PRO A 352 -8.52 8.30 -8.76
CA PRO A 352 -8.17 6.89 -8.94
C PRO A 352 -9.36 5.92 -8.92
N SER A 353 -10.52 6.30 -8.37
CA SER A 353 -11.70 5.43 -8.37
C SER A 353 -12.33 5.27 -9.75
N THR A 354 -12.01 6.18 -10.67
CA THR A 354 -12.45 6.13 -12.08
C THR A 354 -11.54 5.27 -12.96
N TRP A 355 -10.44 4.73 -12.41
CA TRP A 355 -9.43 4.05 -13.22
C TRP A 355 -9.81 2.60 -13.45
N GLU A 356 -9.47 2.13 -14.64
CA GLU A 356 -9.69 0.75 -15.04
C GLU A 356 -8.35 0.05 -15.30
N PRO A 357 -8.32 -1.30 -15.32
CA PRO A 357 -7.18 -2.03 -15.83
C PRO A 357 -6.88 -1.63 -17.29
N PRO A 358 -5.63 -1.32 -17.65
CA PRO A 358 -5.27 -0.73 -18.94
C PRO A 358 -5.29 -1.71 -20.12
N LEU A 359 -5.48 -3.01 -19.88
CA LEU A 359 -5.32 -4.05 -20.90
C LEU A 359 -6.59 -4.89 -21.04
N ARG A 360 -6.98 -5.14 -22.29
CA ARG A 360 -7.94 -6.18 -22.69
C ARG A 360 -7.21 -7.41 -23.24
#